data_AF-A0A1V5W8U7-F1
#
_entry.id   AF-A0A1V5W8U7-F1
#
_cell.length_a   1.000
_cell.length_b   1.000
_cell.length_c   1.000
_cell.angle_alpha   90.00
_cell.angle_beta   90.00
_cell.angle_gamma   90.00
#
_symmetry.space_group_name_H-M   'P 1'
#
loop_
_entity.id
_entity.type
_entity.pdbx_description
1 polymer ?
#
loop_
_entity_poly.entity_id
_entity_poly.type
_entity_poly.pdbx_seq_one_letter_code
_entity_poly.pdbx_strand_id
1 'polypeptide(L)'
;MKLQLWWNRRLARWYHLRGEAYRHLGNTRGDVWEHWAAVEDFTRAVALDPTLGQAYLDRGILYWRELHEPQKAVADLTAALSVDPRLYEALFNRGVAYQQLGDIAAALTDFRAYLSVGAHPYWREYAERMIAELTVEPDKEEP
;
A
#
# COMPACT_ATOMS: atom_id res chain seq x y z
N MET A 1 19.04 25.98 6.29
CA MET A 1 18.32 24.98 5.45
C MET A 1 18.65 23.52 5.82
N LYS A 2 19.92 23.08 5.91
CA LYS A 2 20.27 21.68 6.25
C LYS A 2 19.78 21.19 7.64
N LEU A 3 19.83 22.06 8.66
CA LEU A 3 19.35 21.73 10.01
C LEU A 3 17.84 21.49 10.05
N GLN A 4 17.05 22.32 9.38
CA GLN A 4 15.59 22.18 9.30
C GLN A 4 15.16 20.91 8.56
N LEU A 5 15.81 20.59 7.43
CA LEU A 5 15.58 19.33 6.71
C LEU A 5 15.91 18.11 7.59
N TRP A 6 16.99 18.17 8.36
CA TRP A 6 17.36 17.10 9.29
C TRP A 6 16.32 16.91 10.40
N TRP A 7 15.80 18.00 10.97
CA TRP A 7 14.72 17.95 11.96
C TRP A 7 13.43 17.37 11.37
N ASN A 8 13.03 17.84 10.18
CA ASN A 8 11.83 17.35 9.49
C ASN A 8 11.91 15.86 9.22
N ARG A 9 13.06 15.33 8.76
CA ARG A 9 13.24 13.89 8.52
C ARG A 9 13.17 13.05 9.78
N ARG A 10 13.63 13.57 10.92
CA ARG A 10 13.51 12.88 12.21
C ARG A 10 12.08 12.88 12.70
N LEU A 11 11.41 14.03 12.59
CA LEU A 11 10.01 14.17 12.97
C LEU A 11 9.09 13.33 12.07
N ALA A 12 9.37 13.26 10.77
CA ALA A 12 8.67 12.41 9.83
C ALA A 12 8.73 10.93 10.26
N ARG A 13 9.93 10.44 10.58
CA ARG A 13 10.12 9.09 11.11
C ARG A 13 9.38 8.86 12.43
N TRP A 14 9.35 9.84 13.31
CA TRP A 14 8.60 9.72 14.56
C TRP A 14 7.09 9.57 14.31
N TYR A 15 6.52 10.41 13.43
CA TYR A 15 5.12 10.27 13.03
C TYR A 15 4.85 8.93 12.36
N HIS A 16 5.73 8.48 11.46
CA HIS A 16 5.60 7.17 10.83
C HIS A 16 5.55 6.03 11.85
N LEU A 17 6.50 5.98 12.81
CA LEU A 17 6.52 4.97 13.88
C LEU A 17 5.29 5.05 14.79
N ARG A 18 4.79 6.26 15.08
CA ARG A 18 3.56 6.42 15.87
C ARG A 18 2.33 5.94 15.10
N GLY A 19 2.28 6.21 13.79
CA GLY A 19 1.26 5.69 12.89
C GLY A 19 1.27 4.16 12.81
N GLU A 20 2.44 3.52 12.77
CA GLU A 20 2.55 2.06 12.85
C GLU A 20 1.96 1.53 14.16
N ALA A 21 2.24 2.17 15.30
CA ALA A 21 1.67 1.78 16.58
C ALA A 21 0.14 1.87 16.59
N TYR A 22 -0.43 2.95 16.06
CA TYR A 22 -1.88 3.09 15.90
C TYR A 22 -2.48 2.02 14.98
N ARG A 23 -1.81 1.71 13.86
CA ARG A 23 -2.24 0.63 12.96
C ARG A 23 -2.28 -0.72 13.67
N HIS A 24 -1.24 -1.05 14.44
CA HIS A 24 -1.23 -2.27 15.25
C HIS A 24 -2.34 -2.27 16.30
N LEU A 25 -2.61 -1.13 16.92
CA LEU A 25 -3.68 -0.99 17.90
C LEU A 25 -5.07 -1.20 17.25
N GLY A 26 -5.32 -0.58 16.11
CA GLY A 26 -6.54 -0.79 15.32
C GLY A 26 -6.73 -2.26 14.93
N ASN A 27 -5.67 -2.95 14.52
CA ASN A 27 -5.73 -4.38 14.20
C ASN A 27 -6.02 -5.26 15.42
N THR A 28 -5.49 -4.91 16.60
CA THR A 28 -5.73 -5.70 17.82
C THR A 28 -7.12 -5.46 18.42
N ARG A 29 -7.66 -4.25 18.27
CA ARG A 29 -8.97 -3.86 18.83
C ARG A 29 -10.13 -4.00 17.85
N GLY A 30 -9.85 -4.08 16.55
CA GLY A 30 -10.86 -4.00 15.49
C GLY A 30 -11.49 -2.62 15.39
N ASP A 31 -10.74 -1.55 15.70
CA ASP A 31 -11.25 -0.18 15.78
C ASP A 31 -10.75 0.69 14.61
N VAL A 32 -11.69 1.11 13.77
CA VAL A 32 -11.47 1.98 12.60
C VAL A 32 -10.93 3.35 13.01
N TRP A 33 -11.22 3.83 14.23
CA TRP A 33 -10.72 5.11 14.71
C TRP A 33 -9.19 5.12 14.82
N GLU A 34 -8.60 4.02 15.30
CA GLU A 34 -7.15 3.88 15.42
C GLU A 34 -6.49 3.77 14.03
N HIS A 35 -7.18 3.20 13.04
CA HIS A 35 -6.72 3.23 11.65
C HIS A 35 -6.71 4.65 11.09
N TRP A 36 -7.73 5.48 11.38
CA TRP A 36 -7.69 6.90 10.97
C TRP A 36 -6.60 7.70 11.69
N ALA A 37 -6.33 7.40 12.97
CA ALA A 37 -5.21 8.00 13.69
C ALA A 37 -3.86 7.65 13.03
N ALA A 38 -3.70 6.40 12.58
CA ALA A 38 -2.53 5.98 11.81
C ALA A 38 -2.41 6.73 10.47
N VAL A 39 -3.52 6.89 9.73
CA VAL A 39 -3.55 7.68 8.48
C VAL A 39 -3.12 9.13 8.72
N GLU A 40 -3.58 9.76 9.79
CA GLU A 40 -3.20 11.14 10.13
C GLU A 40 -1.69 11.26 10.34
N ASP A 41 -1.11 10.30 11.06
CA ASP A 41 0.32 10.27 11.32
C ASP A 41 1.18 9.99 10.10
N PHE A 42 0.79 9.03 9.27
CA PHE A 42 1.46 8.82 7.98
C PHE A 42 1.36 10.06 7.08
N THR A 43 0.23 10.77 7.12
CA THR A 43 0.03 12.03 6.39
C THR A 43 1.00 13.11 6.85
N ARG A 44 1.19 13.26 8.16
CA ARG A 44 2.21 14.18 8.70
C ARG A 44 3.62 13.74 8.31
N ALA A 45 3.90 12.44 8.32
CA ALA A 45 5.20 11.89 7.96
C ALA A 45 5.57 12.24 6.51
N VAL A 46 4.69 11.98 5.55
CA VAL A 46 4.96 12.27 4.12
C VAL A 46 4.98 13.77 3.82
N ALA A 47 4.24 14.59 4.57
CA ALA A 47 4.32 16.05 4.44
C ALA A 47 5.67 16.62 4.91
N LEU A 48 6.26 16.02 5.94
CA LEU A 48 7.57 16.41 6.47
C LEU A 48 8.73 15.84 5.67
N ASP A 49 8.59 14.62 5.16
CA ASP A 49 9.56 13.96 4.30
C ASP A 49 8.86 13.20 3.15
N PRO A 50 8.66 13.86 1.99
CA PRO A 50 8.07 13.22 0.81
C PRO A 50 8.93 12.10 0.21
N THR A 51 10.16 11.90 0.70
CA THR A 51 11.04 10.80 0.28
C THR A 51 10.93 9.57 1.17
N LEU A 52 10.03 9.60 2.17
CA LEU A 52 9.78 8.46 3.05
C LEU A 52 8.78 7.48 2.40
N GLY A 53 9.26 6.68 1.44
CA GLY A 53 8.45 5.73 0.68
C GLY A 53 7.64 4.75 1.54
N GLN A 54 8.20 4.31 2.67
CA GLN A 54 7.52 3.41 3.61
C GLN A 54 6.23 4.01 4.18
N ALA A 55 6.19 5.32 4.45
CA ALA A 55 4.98 5.95 4.99
C ALA A 55 3.86 6.00 3.95
N TYR A 56 4.19 6.15 2.66
CA TYR A 56 3.21 6.00 1.58
C TYR A 56 2.73 4.55 1.47
N LEU A 57 3.64 3.58 1.52
CA LEU A 57 3.29 2.15 1.48
C LEU A 57 2.31 1.79 2.60
N ASP A 58 2.61 2.14 3.85
CA ASP A 58 1.79 1.77 5.00
C ASP A 58 0.43 2.47 5.00
N ARG A 59 0.38 3.74 4.58
CA ARG A 59 -0.89 4.48 4.44
C ARG A 59 -1.73 3.90 3.31
N GLY A 60 -1.12 3.55 2.18
CA GLY A 60 -1.77 2.91 1.06
C GLY A 60 -2.37 1.54 1.42
N ILE A 61 -1.63 0.71 2.18
CA ILE A 61 -2.13 -0.56 2.69
C ILE A 61 -3.37 -0.35 3.55
N LEU A 62 -3.32 0.64 4.44
CA LEU A 62 -4.42 0.92 5.36
C LEU A 62 -5.69 1.36 4.63
N TYR A 63 -5.54 2.17 3.58
CA TYR A 63 -6.66 2.64 2.78
C TYR A 63 -7.43 1.49 2.12
N TRP A 64 -6.79 0.55 1.43
CA TRP A 64 -7.54 -0.52 0.76
C TRP A 64 -8.03 -1.59 1.73
N ARG A 65 -7.22 -1.90 2.76
CA ARG A 65 -7.43 -3.09 3.59
C ARG A 65 -8.44 -2.86 4.70
N GLU A 66 -8.31 -1.74 5.42
CA GLU A 66 -9.08 -1.49 6.65
C GLU A 66 -10.11 -0.36 6.45
N LEU A 67 -9.87 0.56 5.51
CA LEU A 67 -10.72 1.73 5.28
C LEU A 67 -11.56 1.65 4.00
N HIS A 68 -11.38 0.60 3.18
CA HIS A 68 -12.12 0.37 1.93
C HIS A 68 -12.08 1.54 0.93
N GLU A 69 -10.92 2.18 0.82
CA GLU A 69 -10.65 3.36 -0.02
C GLU A 69 -9.60 3.05 -1.09
N PRO A 70 -9.87 2.14 -2.04
CA PRO A 70 -8.87 1.61 -2.96
C PRO A 70 -8.29 2.67 -3.92
N GLN A 71 -9.03 3.74 -4.26
CA GLN A 71 -8.49 4.83 -5.08
C GLN A 71 -7.36 5.57 -4.36
N LYS A 72 -7.52 5.83 -3.05
CA LYS A 72 -6.47 6.46 -2.23
C LYS A 72 -5.27 5.53 -2.06
N ALA A 73 -5.53 4.24 -1.89
CA ALA A 73 -4.49 3.23 -1.84
C ALA A 73 -3.63 3.21 -3.11
N VAL A 74 -4.25 3.20 -4.30
CA VAL A 74 -3.52 3.24 -5.58
C VAL A 74 -2.62 4.46 -5.69
N ALA A 75 -3.10 5.63 -5.29
CA ALA A 75 -2.33 6.86 -5.33
C ALA A 75 -1.08 6.77 -4.42
N ASP A 76 -1.26 6.32 -3.19
CA ASP A 76 -0.16 6.19 -2.23
C ASP A 76 0.85 5.11 -2.61
N LEU A 77 0.38 3.94 -3.06
CA LEU A 77 1.27 2.85 -3.47
C LEU A 77 2.06 3.22 -4.74
N THR A 78 1.46 4.03 -5.63
CA THR A 78 2.18 4.61 -6.77
C THR A 78 3.24 5.61 -6.33
N ALA A 79 2.94 6.45 -5.34
CA ALA A 79 3.92 7.36 -4.76
C ALA A 79 5.07 6.58 -4.07
N ALA A 80 4.77 5.51 -3.34
CA ALA A 80 5.77 4.65 -2.71
C ALA A 80 6.76 4.09 -3.75
N LEU A 81 6.26 3.52 -4.85
CA LEU A 81 7.09 2.99 -5.94
C LEU A 81 7.87 4.06 -6.69
N SER A 82 7.33 5.28 -6.77
CA SER A 82 8.02 6.41 -7.40
C SER A 82 9.18 6.92 -6.53
N VAL A 83 9.04 6.85 -5.22
CA VAL A 83 10.06 7.24 -4.24
C VAL A 83 11.14 6.17 -4.11
N ASP A 84 10.73 4.91 -3.96
CA ASP A 84 11.62 3.76 -3.90
C ASP A 84 11.04 2.58 -4.70
N PRO A 85 11.55 2.33 -5.92
CA PRO A 85 11.12 1.21 -6.75
C PRO A 85 11.41 -0.18 -6.14
N ARG A 86 12.17 -0.25 -5.04
CA ARG A 86 12.51 -1.50 -4.35
C ARG A 86 11.44 -1.92 -3.34
N LEU A 87 10.45 -1.07 -3.05
CA LEU A 87 9.28 -1.40 -2.24
C LEU A 87 8.30 -2.27 -3.04
N TYR A 88 8.75 -3.45 -3.43
CA TYR A 88 8.00 -4.35 -4.30
C TYR A 88 6.67 -4.79 -3.65
N GLU A 89 6.54 -4.75 -2.32
CA GLU A 89 5.29 -4.96 -1.61
C GLU A 89 4.20 -4.00 -2.09
N ALA A 90 4.57 -2.79 -2.54
CA ALA A 90 3.63 -1.82 -3.09
C ALA A 90 2.98 -2.32 -4.39
N LEU A 91 3.69 -3.09 -5.23
CA LEU A 91 3.11 -3.67 -6.45
C LEU A 91 1.98 -4.64 -6.09
N PHE A 92 2.23 -5.56 -5.17
CA PHE A 92 1.22 -6.52 -4.73
C PHE A 92 -0.01 -5.82 -4.17
N ASN A 93 0.19 -4.90 -3.22
CA ASN A 93 -0.92 -4.17 -2.60
C ASN A 93 -1.67 -3.28 -3.60
N ARG A 94 -0.97 -2.71 -4.59
CA ARG A 94 -1.60 -1.87 -5.61
C ARG A 94 -2.40 -2.73 -6.60
N GLY A 95 -1.92 -3.93 -6.91
CA GLY A 95 -2.66 -4.93 -7.66
C GLY A 95 -3.98 -5.32 -6.99
N VAL A 96 -3.96 -5.56 -5.67
CA VAL A 96 -5.19 -5.82 -4.88
C VAL A 96 -6.13 -4.61 -4.90
N ALA A 97 -5.60 -3.39 -4.73
CA ALA A 97 -6.42 -2.18 -4.80
C ALA A 97 -7.04 -1.98 -6.19
N TYR A 98 -6.31 -2.23 -7.28
CA TYR A 98 -6.85 -2.20 -8.65
C TYR A 98 -7.94 -3.24 -8.87
N GLN A 99 -7.77 -4.44 -8.32
CA GLN A 99 -8.81 -5.47 -8.38
C GLN A 99 -10.11 -5.00 -7.69
N GLN A 100 -10.02 -4.38 -6.51
CA GLN A 100 -11.19 -3.80 -5.82
C GLN A 100 -11.87 -2.68 -6.64
N LEU A 101 -11.10 -1.98 -7.48
CA LEU A 101 -11.62 -0.99 -8.42
C LEU A 101 -12.20 -1.59 -9.71
N GLY A 102 -12.04 -2.90 -9.92
CA GLY A 102 -12.40 -3.57 -11.17
C GLY A 102 -11.41 -3.35 -12.31
N ASP A 103 -10.27 -2.70 -12.08
CA ASP A 103 -9.21 -2.54 -13.07
C ASP A 103 -8.33 -3.80 -13.12
N ILE A 104 -8.89 -4.85 -13.71
CA ILE A 104 -8.26 -6.17 -13.78
C ILE A 104 -6.95 -6.13 -14.58
N ALA A 105 -6.88 -5.29 -15.61
CA ALA A 105 -5.69 -5.16 -16.45
C ALA A 105 -4.51 -4.57 -15.66
N ALA A 106 -4.76 -3.51 -14.89
CA ALA A 106 -3.74 -2.93 -14.01
C ALA A 106 -3.35 -3.90 -12.88
N ALA A 107 -4.32 -4.59 -12.28
CA ALA A 107 -4.07 -5.59 -11.24
C ALA A 107 -3.14 -6.72 -11.71
N LEU A 108 -3.42 -7.31 -12.88
CA LEU A 108 -2.59 -8.36 -13.48
C LEU A 108 -1.17 -7.86 -13.81
N THR A 109 -1.06 -6.61 -14.28
CA THR A 109 0.24 -5.98 -14.57
C THR A 109 1.09 -5.90 -13.30
N ASP A 110 0.50 -5.42 -12.21
CA ASP A 110 1.20 -5.28 -10.92
C ASP A 110 1.56 -6.63 -10.28
N PHE A 111 0.67 -7.63 -10.32
CA PHE A 111 0.99 -8.96 -9.79
C PHE A 111 2.13 -9.64 -10.58
N ARG A 112 2.15 -9.51 -11.91
CA ARG A 112 3.24 -10.03 -12.73
C ARG A 112 4.56 -9.31 -12.45
N ALA A 113 4.53 -7.99 -12.28
CA ALA A 113 5.70 -7.22 -11.89
C ALA A 113 6.20 -7.62 -10.48
N TYR A 114 5.29 -7.88 -9.54
CA TYR A 114 5.65 -8.39 -8.21
C TYR A 114 6.40 -9.73 -8.27
N LEU A 115 5.95 -10.66 -9.13
CA LEU A 115 6.61 -11.95 -9.30
C LEU A 115 7.99 -11.83 -9.97
N SER A 116 8.18 -10.89 -10.90
CA SER A 116 9.43 -10.75 -11.65
C SER A 116 10.59 -10.21 -10.81
N VAL A 117 10.31 -9.41 -9.78
CA VAL A 117 11.35 -8.82 -8.91
C VAL A 117 11.82 -9.76 -7.79
N GLY A 118 11.41 -11.04 -7.81
CA GLY A 118 11.81 -12.02 -6.81
C GLY A 118 10.94 -11.97 -5.56
N ALA A 119 9.62 -12.04 -5.76
CA ALA A 119 8.59 -12.07 -4.72
C ALA A 119 8.98 -12.89 -3.47
N HIS A 120 8.66 -12.34 -2.30
CA HIS A 120 8.78 -13.04 -1.02
C HIS A 120 7.93 -14.33 -1.08
N PRO A 121 8.46 -15.51 -0.68
CA PRO A 121 7.78 -16.80 -0.87
C PRO A 121 6.34 -16.81 -0.34
N TYR A 122 6.11 -16.14 0.78
CA TYR A 122 4.79 -16.04 1.42
C TYR A 122 3.69 -15.44 0.52
N TRP A 123 4.01 -14.41 -0.27
CA TRP A 123 3.01 -13.72 -1.11
C TRP A 123 3.06 -14.18 -2.56
N ARG A 124 4.08 -14.95 -2.96
CA ARG A 124 4.23 -15.49 -4.31
C ARG A 124 3.03 -16.35 -4.70
N GLU A 125 2.72 -17.36 -3.90
CA GLU A 125 1.61 -18.29 -4.17
C GLU A 125 0.28 -17.54 -4.27
N TYR A 126 0.08 -16.55 -3.40
CA TYR A 126 -1.10 -15.69 -3.46
C TYR A 126 -1.15 -14.92 -4.78
N ALA A 127 -0.07 -14.24 -5.18
CA ALA A 127 -0.03 -13.49 -6.43
C ALA A 127 -0.25 -14.39 -7.66
N GLU A 128 0.32 -15.60 -7.68
CA GLU A 128 0.11 -16.58 -8.74
C GLU A 128 -1.36 -17.01 -8.83
N ARG A 129 -1.99 -17.26 -7.69
CA ARG A 129 -3.42 -17.58 -7.60
C ARG A 129 -4.29 -16.42 -8.08
N MET A 130 -4.00 -15.19 -7.65
CA MET A 130 -4.73 -14.00 -8.12
C MET A 130 -4.63 -13.83 -9.62
N ILE A 131 -3.44 -14.04 -10.20
CA ILE A 131 -3.27 -14.01 -11.66
C ILE A 131 -4.14 -15.07 -12.31
N ALA A 132 -4.11 -16.31 -11.83
CA ALA A 132 -4.92 -17.39 -12.39
C ALA A 132 -6.41 -17.04 -12.35
N GLU A 133 -6.94 -16.64 -11.18
CA GLU A 133 -8.34 -16.26 -10.99
C GLU A 133 -8.75 -15.09 -11.89
N LEU A 134 -7.90 -14.07 -12.04
CA LEU A 134 -8.19 -12.87 -12.83
C LEU A 134 -7.98 -13.05 -14.35
N THR A 135 -7.26 -14.11 -14.77
CA THR A 135 -7.07 -14.44 -16.19
C THR A 135 -8.16 -15.32 -16.76
N VAL A 136 -8.86 -16.08 -15.92
CA VAL A 136 -10.06 -16.80 -16.34
C VAL A 136 -11.17 -15.77 -16.46
N GLU A 137 -11.66 -15.53 -17.69
CA GLU A 137 -12.85 -14.70 -17.89
C GLU A 137 -13.95 -15.25 -16.95
N PRO A 138 -14.57 -14.42 -16.08
CA PRO A 138 -15.81 -14.86 -15.43
C PRO A 138 -16.74 -15.21 -16.57
N ASP A 139 -17.29 -16.43 -16.55
CA ASP A 139 -18.11 -17.00 -17.62
C ASP A 139 -18.79 -15.89 -18.42
N LYS A 140 -18.47 -15.82 -19.72
CA LYS A 140 -19.44 -15.31 -20.67
C LYS A 140 -20.67 -16.18 -20.43
N GLU A 141 -21.58 -15.72 -19.57
CA GLU A 141 -22.90 -16.30 -19.43
C GLU A 141 -23.42 -16.40 -20.86
N GLU A 142 -23.48 -17.64 -21.36
CA GLU A 142 -23.98 -17.93 -22.69
C GLU A 142 -25.38 -17.30 -22.82
N PRO A 143 -25.70 -16.71 -23.99
CA PRO A 143 -26.88 -15.88 -24.18
C PRO A 143 -28.21 -16.57 -23.87
#